data_AF-A0A0F8VR05-F1
#
_entry.id   AF-A0A0F8VR05-F1
#
_cell.length_a   1.000
_cell.length_b   1.000
_cell.length_c   1.000
_cell.angle_alpha   90.00
_cell.angle_beta   90.00
_cell.angle_gamma   90.00
#
_symmetry.space_group_name_H-M   'P 1'
#
loop_
_entity.id
_entity.type
_entity.pdbx_description
1 polymer ?
#
loop_
_entity_poly.entity_id
_entity_poly.type
_entity_poly.pdbx_seq_one_letter_code
_entity_poly.pdbx_strand_id
1 'polypeptide(L)'
;MKKIPKNEVINEMKRVHKENNNVVPTMKGWKSLSNISVDVVNRAFGTWKKAWPAIGIEYEKPLYKKRERIIIDLQRAFAKNKNIVKTKDLIRVSGHT
;
A
#
# COMPACT_ATOMS: atom_id res chain seq x y z
N MET A 1 -19.08 3.73 16.63
CA MET A 1 -18.10 3.80 15.51
C MET A 1 -18.68 4.71 14.44
N LYS A 2 -17.99 5.79 14.05
CA LYS A 2 -18.49 6.73 13.03
C LYS A 2 -18.48 6.03 11.66
N LYS A 3 -19.60 6.04 10.94
CA LYS A 3 -19.70 5.44 9.61
C LYS A 3 -18.97 6.35 8.63
N ILE A 4 -17.87 5.87 8.06
CA ILE A 4 -17.13 6.60 7.02
C ILE A 4 -17.91 6.45 5.71
N PRO A 5 -18.33 7.55 5.06
CA PRO A 5 -19.05 7.50 3.80
C PRO A 5 -18.15 6.97 2.67
N LYS A 6 -18.76 6.29 1.69
CA LYS A 6 -18.04 5.66 0.58
C LYS A 6 -17.11 6.63 -0.16
N ASN A 7 -17.54 7.88 -0.37
CA ASN A 7 -16.73 8.90 -1.05
C ASN A 7 -15.45 9.28 -0.29
N GLU A 8 -15.49 9.28 1.05
CA GLU A 8 -14.30 9.55 1.85
C GLU A 8 -13.28 8.41 1.70
N VAL A 9 -13.77 7.16 1.64
CA VAL A 9 -12.92 6.00 1.34
C VAL A 9 -12.28 6.11 -0.06
N ILE A 10 -13.04 6.55 -1.07
CA ILE A 10 -12.52 6.77 -2.43
C ILE A 10 -11.41 7.81 -2.44
N ASN A 11 -11.63 8.95 -1.78
CA ASN A 11 -10.66 10.04 -1.73
C ASN A 11 -9.36 9.61 -1.05
N GLU A 12 -9.47 8.88 0.06
CA GLU A 12 -8.32 8.33 0.76
C GLU A 12 -7.58 7.29 -0.09
N MET A 13 -8.30 6.39 -0.77
CA MET A 13 -7.67 5.42 -1.67
C MET A 13 -6.89 6.10 -2.80
N LYS A 14 -7.44 7.16 -3.40
CA LYS A 14 -6.75 7.95 -4.44
C LYS A 14 -5.53 8.68 -3.88
N ARG A 15 -5.64 9.31 -2.69
CA ARG A 15 -4.53 9.98 -2.01
C ARG A 15 -3.38 9.03 -1.75
N VAL A 16 -3.66 7.89 -1.11
CA VAL A 16 -2.65 6.88 -0.78
C VAL A 16 -2.04 6.28 -2.04
N HIS A 17 -2.84 6.05 -3.10
CA HIS A 17 -2.31 5.56 -4.37
C HIS A 17 -1.29 6.53 -4.98
N LYS A 18 -1.62 7.82 -5.00
CA LYS A 18 -0.72 8.88 -5.49
C LYS A 18 0.56 8.97 -4.65
N GLU A 19 0.45 8.98 -3.32
CA GLU A 19 1.61 9.00 -2.40
C GLU A 19 2.45 7.71 -2.47
N ASN A 20 1.84 6.61 -2.86
CA ASN A 20 2.49 5.32 -3.05
C ASN A 20 3.04 5.13 -4.47
N ASN A 21 3.30 6.23 -5.18
CA ASN A 21 3.85 6.29 -6.54
C ASN A 21 2.94 5.63 -7.59
N ASN A 22 1.63 5.86 -7.52
CA ASN A 22 0.63 5.27 -8.42
C ASN A 22 0.68 3.74 -8.45
N VAL A 23 0.94 3.13 -7.29
CA VAL A 23 0.90 1.68 -7.11
C VAL A 23 -0.08 1.35 -6.01
N VAL A 24 -0.85 0.28 -6.21
CA VAL A 24 -1.75 -0.25 -5.18
C VAL A 24 -0.93 -0.69 -3.96
N PRO A 25 -1.14 -0.09 -2.78
CA PRO A 25 -0.42 -0.50 -1.57
C PRO A 25 -0.81 -1.92 -1.16
N THR A 26 0.10 -2.62 -0.50
CA THR A 26 -0.27 -3.82 0.26
C THR A 26 -1.12 -3.44 1.46
N MET A 27 -1.88 -4.38 2.05
CA MET A 27 -2.65 -4.10 3.28
C MET A 27 -1.77 -3.56 4.43
N LYS A 28 -0.51 -4.04 4.52
CA LYS A 28 0.48 -3.55 5.50
C LYS A 28 0.96 -2.13 5.16
N GLY A 29 1.17 -1.85 3.87
CA GLY A 29 1.48 -0.50 3.39
C GLY A 29 0.35 0.48 3.67
N TRP A 30 -0.89 0.07 3.39
CA TRP A 30 -2.11 0.83 3.68
C TRP A 30 -2.20 1.22 5.16
N LYS A 31 -2.01 0.26 6.07
CA LYS A 31 -1.99 0.55 7.53
C LYS A 31 -0.94 1.59 7.94
N SER A 32 0.12 1.76 7.15
CA SER A 32 1.19 2.73 7.44
C SER A 32 0.97 4.08 6.75
N LEU A 33 0.13 4.15 5.71
CA LEU A 33 -0.06 5.32 4.85
C LEU A 33 -1.45 5.96 5.00
N SER A 34 -2.44 5.19 5.46
CA SER A 34 -3.84 5.59 5.56
C SER A 34 -4.31 5.69 7.01
N ASN A 35 -5.21 6.64 7.24
CA ASN A 35 -5.95 6.76 8.50
C ASN A 35 -7.23 5.89 8.52
N ILE A 36 -7.58 5.26 7.41
CA ILE A 36 -8.75 4.39 7.27
C ILE A 36 -8.31 2.94 7.39
N SER A 37 -9.06 2.10 8.11
CA SER A 37 -8.75 0.67 8.18
C SER A 37 -9.12 -0.07 6.89
N VAL A 38 -8.43 -1.18 6.62
CA VAL A 38 -8.77 -2.08 5.50
C VAL A 38 -10.20 -2.60 5.63
N ASP A 39 -10.70 -2.79 6.86
CA ASP A 39 -12.07 -3.25 7.10
C ASP A 39 -13.12 -2.24 6.63
N VAL A 40 -12.86 -0.93 6.74
CA VAL A 40 -13.75 0.10 6.22
C VAL A 40 -13.80 0.03 4.69
N VAL A 41 -12.66 -0.20 4.04
CA VAL A 41 -12.58 -0.41 2.58
C VAL A 41 -13.38 -1.65 2.18
N ASN A 42 -13.20 -2.76 2.88
CA ASN A 42 -13.94 -4.00 2.63
C ASN A 42 -15.45 -3.82 2.85
N ARG A 43 -15.89 -3.08 3.88
CA ARG A 43 -17.33 -2.79 4.07
C ARG A 43 -17.92 -1.94 2.95
N ALA A 44 -17.14 -1.01 2.39
CA ALA A 44 -17.60 -0.11 1.34
C ALA A 44 -17.64 -0.74 -0.06
N PHE A 45 -16.77 -1.73 -0.33
CA PHE A 45 -16.54 -2.29 -1.67
C PHE A 45 -16.60 -3.83 -1.74
N GLY A 46 -16.90 -4.49 -0.62
CA GLY A 46 -16.91 -5.95 -0.46
C GLY A 46 -15.52 -6.52 -0.19
N THR A 47 -14.56 -6.30 -1.09
CA THR A 47 -13.19 -6.78 -0.90
C THR A 47 -12.17 -5.75 -1.39
N TRP A 48 -10.99 -5.77 -0.77
CA TRP A 48 -9.83 -4.97 -1.19
C TRP A 48 -9.56 -5.05 -2.69
N LYS A 49 -9.58 -6.26 -3.26
CA LYS A 49 -9.39 -6.50 -4.69
C LYS A 49 -10.46 -5.82 -5.56
N LYS A 50 -11.71 -5.76 -5.10
CA LYS A 50 -12.83 -5.11 -5.81
C LYS A 50 -12.85 -3.60 -5.61
N ALA A 51 -12.23 -3.09 -4.55
CA ALA A 51 -12.22 -1.66 -4.23
C ALA A 51 -11.44 -0.83 -5.26
N TRP A 52 -10.30 -1.33 -5.74
CA TRP A 52 -9.47 -0.58 -6.70
C TRP A 52 -10.12 -0.41 -8.08
N PRO A 53 -10.67 -1.47 -8.71
CA PRO A 53 -11.39 -1.30 -9.98
C PRO A 53 -12.62 -0.40 -9.83
N ALA A 54 -13.29 -0.42 -8.67
CA ALA A 54 -14.44 0.44 -8.39
C ALA A 54 -14.09 1.94 -8.35
N ILE A 55 -12.80 2.30 -8.26
CA ILE A 55 -12.32 3.69 -8.34
C ILE A 55 -11.53 3.97 -9.62
N GLY A 56 -11.60 3.07 -10.61
CA GLY A 56 -10.95 3.21 -11.91
C GLY A 56 -9.46 2.84 -11.92
N ILE A 57 -8.98 2.09 -10.92
CA ILE A 57 -7.58 1.65 -10.83
C ILE A 57 -7.54 0.13 -11.02
N GLU A 58 -6.80 -0.33 -12.02
CA GLU A 58 -6.63 -1.76 -12.24
C GLU A 58 -5.91 -2.41 -11.05
N TYR A 59 -6.53 -3.44 -10.48
CA TYR A 59 -5.92 -4.21 -9.41
C TYR A 59 -4.96 -5.24 -9.99
N GLU A 60 -3.74 -4.81 -10.28
CA GLU A 60 -2.64 -5.75 -10.44
C GLU A 60 -2.28 -6.30 -9.06
N LYS A 61 -2.30 -7.64 -8.89
CA LYS A 61 -1.59 -8.24 -7.76
C LYS A 61 -0.14 -7.73 -7.88
N PRO A 62 0.49 -7.25 -6.80
CA PRO A 62 1.89 -6.91 -6.85
C PRO A 62 2.68 -8.19 -7.13
N LEU A 63 2.88 -8.49 -8.41
CA LEU A 63 3.93 -9.38 -8.88
C LEU A 63 5.21 -8.80 -8.31
N TYR A 64 6.00 -9.64 -7.65
CA TYR A 64 7.33 -9.38 -7.14
C TYR A 64 7.88 -8.01 -7.53
N LYS A 65 8.08 -7.16 -6.51
CA LYS A 65 8.46 -5.74 -6.62
C LYS A 65 9.22 -5.46 -7.91
N LYS A 66 8.64 -4.65 -8.82
CA LYS A 66 9.35 -4.09 -9.98
C LYS A 66 10.70 -3.55 -9.49
N ARG A 67 11.79 -3.70 -10.25
CA ARG A 67 13.16 -3.28 -9.83
C ARG A 67 13.19 -1.89 -9.21
N GLU A 68 12.45 -0.95 -9.78
CA GLU A 68 12.32 0.42 -9.28
C GLU A 68 11.71 0.50 -7.87
N ARG A 69 10.75 -0.37 -7.57
CA ARG A 69 10.15 -0.53 -6.23
C ARG A 69 11.15 -1.10 -5.22
N ILE A 70 11.99 -2.05 -5.66
CA ILE A 70 13.08 -2.60 -4.83
C ILE A 70 14.04 -1.48 -4.46
N ILE A 71 14.45 -0.67 -5.45
CA ILE A 71 15.36 0.47 -5.24
C ILE A 71 14.77 1.48 -4.25
N ILE A 72 13.51 1.87 -4.44
CA ILE A 72 12.82 2.82 -3.53
C ILE A 72 12.72 2.26 -2.11
N ASP A 73 12.35 0.98 -1.96
CA ASP A 73 12.21 0.37 -0.64
C ASP A 73 13.57 0.19 0.05
N LEU A 74 14.65 -0.08 -0.72
CA LEU A 74 16.03 -0.11 -0.22
C LEU A 74 16.48 1.28 0.24
N GLN A 75 16.23 2.33 -0.55
CA GLN A 75 16.55 3.70 -0.18
C GLN A 75 15.81 4.15 1.09
N ARG A 76 14.51 3.80 1.21
CA ARG A 76 13.72 4.08 2.42
C ARG A 76 14.24 3.33 3.64
N ALA A 77 14.61 2.06 3.50
CA ALA A 77 15.21 1.28 4.58
C ALA A 77 16.58 1.86 5.01
N PHE A 78 17.39 2.28 4.03
CA PHE A 78 18.68 2.91 4.28
C PHE A 78 18.54 4.24 5.04
N ALA A 79 17.64 5.12 4.61
CA ALA A 79 17.34 6.38 5.29
C ALA A 79 16.82 6.16 6.72
N LYS A 80 15.94 5.17 6.92
CA LYS A 80 15.39 4.84 8.23
C LYS A 80 16.43 4.27 9.20
N ASN A 81 17.43 3.55 8.70
CA ASN A 81 18.41 2.86 9.53
C ASN A 81 19.74 3.63 9.70
N LYS A 82 19.79 4.94 9.40
CA LYS A 82 21.01 5.76 9.54
C LYS A 82 22.23 5.14 8.81
N ASN A 83 22.05 4.76 7.56
CA ASN A 83 23.09 4.18 6.69
C ASN A 83 23.50 2.71 6.98
N ILE A 84 22.75 1.97 7.79
CA ILE A 84 23.02 0.54 8.03
C ILE A 84 21.90 -0.32 7.41
N VAL A 85 22.20 -1.08 6.35
CA VAL A 85 21.23 -2.05 5.80
C VAL A 85 21.29 -3.33 6.62
N LYS A 86 20.24 -3.64 7.39
CA LYS A 86 20.16 -4.91 8.14
C LYS A 86 19.58 -6.01 7.26
N THR A 87 20.10 -7.23 7.37
CA THR A 87 19.68 -8.40 6.56
C THR A 87 18.17 -8.67 6.63
N LYS A 88 17.54 -8.43 7.78
CA LYS A 88 16.08 -8.53 7.96
C LYS A 88 15.27 -7.56 7.09
N ASP A 89 15.86 -6.41 6.76
CA ASP A 89 15.22 -5.40 5.91
C ASP A 89 15.36 -5.77 4.42
N LEU A 90 16.43 -6.48 4.04
CA LEU A 90 16.60 -7.05 2.70
C LEU A 90 15.60 -8.19 2.41
N ILE A 91 15.37 -9.08 3.38
CA ILE A 91 14.40 -10.19 3.27
C ILE A 91 12.97 -9.64 3.10
N ARG A 92 12.64 -8.53 3.77
CA ARG A 92 11.36 -7.83 3.58
C ARG A 92 11.21 -7.21 2.19
N VAL A 93 12.32 -6.97 1.48
CA VAL A 93 12.30 -6.47 0.10
C VAL A 93 12.14 -7.60 -0.92
N SER A 94 12.65 -8.80 -0.64
CA SER A 94 12.63 -9.95 -1.56
C SER A 94 11.33 -10.76 -1.58
N GLY A 95 10.33 -10.41 -0.76
CA GLY A 95 8.98 -10.96 -0.88
C GLY A 95 8.81 -12.45 -0.56
N HIS A 96 9.80 -13.08 0.08
CA HIS A 96 9.70 -14.45 0.55
C HIS A 96 9.31 -14.47 2.05
N THR A 97 8.05 -14.82 2.30
CA THR A 97 7.51 -15.38 3.55
C THR A 97 6.40 -16.32 3.18
#